data_AF-A0A949HBI0-F1
#
_entry.id   AF-A0A949HBI0-F1
#
_cell.length_a   1.000
_cell.length_b   1.000
_cell.length_c   1.000
_cell.angle_alpha   90.00
_cell.angle_beta   90.00
_cell.angle_gamma   90.00
#
_symmetry.space_group_name_H-M   'P 1'
#
loop_
_entity.id
_entity.type
_entity.pdbx_description
1 polymer ?
#
loop_
_entity_poly.entity_id
_entity_poly.type
_entity_poly.pdbx_seq_one_letter_code
_entity_poly.pdbx_strand_id
1 'polypeptide(L)'
;MANGDPIPGLFSKQGAVIVELAGALLEQPIGARTAGVVAYARAFDAGVGTVQGALEHVQHCGAARLATRGRLGSVLVAADRPLLWRIARQRPVRALVPLPYSRRLAGLATGIRVQFEAHRTDLDMRYLGGAPARLAALATERCDWVIVSRHAFERIGAVGDVVLNLGAGSALGEPVLVLRRGISALGDGLRVGVDVHSPDHQAQVEAACRGHAVIPIAIDYARGPALLHDGTIDATIWSHEDIPADLPGCRAIPLAPGSWPAATSEAIVVTRPGDQACALLLADVLDAARIVQIQQAVLAFEQAPAH
;
A
#
# COMPACT_ATOMS: atom_id res chain seq x y z
N MET A 1 -24.34 -1.17 21.30
CA MET A 1 -24.36 0.19 21.86
C MET A 1 -23.39 1.03 21.03
N ALA A 2 -23.73 2.02 20.21
CA ALA A 2 -24.99 2.50 19.66
C ALA A 2 -24.78 2.64 18.13
N ASN A 3 -25.67 2.06 17.32
CA ASN A 3 -25.72 2.27 15.86
C ASN A 3 -26.47 3.58 15.56
N GLY A 4 -25.91 4.70 16.01
CA GLY A 4 -26.38 6.03 15.61
C GLY A 4 -25.59 6.51 14.40
N ASP A 5 -26.25 7.27 13.52
CA ASP A 5 -25.56 8.01 12.45
C ASP A 5 -24.48 8.90 13.09
N PRO A 6 -23.19 8.74 12.74
CA PRO A 6 -22.11 9.49 13.37
C PRO A 6 -22.18 10.99 13.05
N ILE A 7 -23.07 11.43 12.16
CA ILE A 7 -23.25 12.84 11.81
C ILE A 7 -24.73 13.23 12.01
N PRO A 8 -25.08 13.92 13.11
CA PRO A 8 -26.44 14.43 13.32
C PRO A 8 -26.74 15.49 12.27
N GLY A 9 -27.74 15.24 11.42
CA GLY A 9 -28.22 16.21 10.43
C GLY A 9 -27.12 16.71 9.50
N LEU A 10 -26.64 15.86 8.60
CA LEU A 10 -25.57 16.12 7.62
C LEU A 10 -25.66 17.49 6.91
N PHE A 11 -26.88 17.98 6.68
CA PHE A 11 -27.15 19.26 5.99
C PHE A 11 -27.29 20.47 6.94
N SER A 12 -27.08 20.28 8.24
CA SER A 12 -27.11 21.37 9.22
C SER A 12 -25.74 22.05 9.33
N LYS A 13 -25.72 23.32 9.76
CA LYS A 13 -24.47 24.02 10.09
C LYS A 13 -23.64 23.27 11.15
N GLN A 14 -24.30 22.57 12.06
CA GLN A 14 -23.62 21.78 13.08
C GLN A 14 -22.95 20.54 12.49
N GLY A 15 -23.61 19.85 11.55
CA GLY A 15 -23.04 18.73 10.81
C GLY A 15 -21.78 19.11 10.04
N ALA A 16 -21.81 20.25 9.33
CA ALA A 16 -20.63 20.75 8.60
C ALA A 16 -19.44 21.01 9.53
N VAL A 17 -19.67 21.68 10.68
CA VAL A 17 -18.61 21.96 11.66
C VAL A 17 -18.06 20.67 12.29
N ILE A 18 -18.89 19.64 12.49
CA ILE A 18 -18.41 18.32 12.94
C ILE A 18 -17.44 17.70 11.92
N VAL A 19 -17.76 17.78 10.64
CA VAL A 19 -16.92 17.25 9.55
C VAL A 19 -15.57 18.00 9.49
N GLU A 20 -15.59 19.33 9.52
CA GLU A 20 -14.37 20.15 9.49
C GLU A 20 -13.50 19.91 10.73
N LEU A 21 -14.11 19.84 11.91
CA LEU A 21 -13.41 19.54 13.15
C LEU A 21 -12.78 18.15 13.14
N ALA A 22 -13.51 17.13 12.68
CA ALA A 22 -12.97 15.77 12.56
C ALA A 22 -11.76 15.75 11.61
N GLY A 23 -11.83 16.48 10.50
CA GLY A 23 -10.69 16.64 9.57
C GLY A 23 -9.48 17.28 10.24
N ALA A 24 -9.69 18.37 10.99
CA ALA A 24 -8.61 19.04 11.70
C ALA A 24 -7.95 18.17 12.79
N LEU A 25 -8.72 17.30 13.45
CA LEU A 25 -8.20 16.37 14.48
C LEU A 25 -7.54 15.13 13.85
N LEU A 26 -8.04 14.67 12.70
CA LEU A 26 -7.48 13.56 11.92
C LEU A 26 -6.04 13.82 11.45
N GLU A 27 -5.62 15.08 11.37
CA GLU A 27 -4.27 15.48 10.96
C GLU A 27 -3.33 15.71 12.16
N GLN A 28 -3.83 15.69 13.40
CA GLN A 28 -3.03 16.03 14.58
C GLN A 28 -2.43 14.79 15.25
N PRO A 29 -1.14 14.75 15.60
CA PRO A 29 -0.60 13.65 16.40
C PRO A 29 -1.13 13.68 17.84
N ILE A 30 -1.16 12.52 18.50
CA ILE A 30 -1.46 12.46 19.94
C ILE A 30 -0.40 13.27 20.70
N GLY A 31 -0.86 14.08 21.66
CA GLY A 31 -0.03 15.02 22.41
C GLY A 31 0.04 16.42 21.78
N ALA A 32 -0.47 16.62 20.56
CA ALA A 32 -0.55 17.94 19.95
C ALA A 32 -1.51 18.86 20.72
N ARG A 33 -1.14 20.14 20.82
CA ARG A 33 -2.07 21.18 21.29
C ARG A 33 -3.11 21.44 20.22
N THR A 34 -4.37 21.43 20.60
CA THR A 34 -5.48 21.75 19.71
C THR A 34 -5.73 23.25 19.71
N ALA A 35 -6.32 23.75 18.63
CA ALA A 35 -6.79 25.13 18.61
C ALA A 35 -7.89 25.32 19.68
N GLY A 36 -8.02 26.55 20.19
CA GLY A 36 -9.12 26.91 21.07
C GLY A 36 -10.44 27.00 20.32
N VAL A 37 -11.57 26.88 21.04
CA VAL A 37 -12.92 26.97 20.46
C VAL A 37 -13.12 28.23 19.62
N VAL A 38 -12.61 29.39 20.09
CA VAL A 38 -12.71 30.67 19.36
C VAL A 38 -11.90 30.64 18.05
N ALA A 39 -10.75 29.97 18.03
CA ALA A 39 -9.94 29.84 16.82
C ALA A 39 -10.62 28.92 15.80
N TYR A 40 -11.18 27.79 16.24
CA TYR A 40 -11.99 26.93 15.39
C TYR A 40 -13.25 27.64 14.88
N ALA A 41 -13.93 28.40 15.72
CA ALA A 41 -15.12 29.18 15.32
C ALA A 41 -14.80 30.18 14.19
N ARG A 42 -13.64 30.85 14.26
CA ARG A 42 -13.16 31.70 13.18
C ARG A 42 -12.76 30.92 11.93
N ALA A 43 -12.05 29.81 12.10
CA ALA A 43 -11.56 28.99 10.98
C ALA A 43 -12.70 28.36 10.17
N PHE A 44 -13.79 27.98 10.83
CA PHE A 44 -14.95 27.28 10.25
C PHE A 44 -16.14 28.21 9.98
N ASP A 45 -15.96 29.53 10.10
CA ASP A 45 -17.04 30.54 9.98
C ASP A 45 -18.32 30.16 10.78
N ALA A 46 -18.13 29.75 12.03
CA ALA A 46 -19.16 29.18 12.88
C ALA A 46 -19.28 29.91 14.23
N GLY A 47 -20.44 29.79 14.87
CA GLY A 47 -20.63 30.27 16.24
C GLY A 47 -19.83 29.43 17.25
N VAL A 48 -19.36 30.07 18.33
CA VAL A 48 -18.63 29.39 19.43
C VAL A 48 -19.42 28.21 19.98
N GLY A 49 -20.73 28.37 20.20
CA GLY A 49 -21.61 27.29 20.67
C GLY A 49 -21.72 26.12 19.68
N THR A 50 -21.68 26.38 18.38
CA THR A 50 -21.70 25.33 17.35
C THR A 50 -20.42 24.50 17.39
N VAL A 51 -19.27 25.14 17.55
CA VAL A 51 -17.98 24.44 17.69
C VAL A 51 -17.91 23.66 19.00
N GLN A 52 -18.45 24.20 20.09
CA GLN A 52 -18.56 23.46 21.35
C GLN A 52 -19.41 22.21 21.18
N GLY A 53 -20.59 22.34 20.58
CA GLY A 53 -21.45 21.18 20.29
C GLY A 53 -20.79 20.16 19.36
N ALA A 54 -19.99 20.62 18.39
CA ALA A 54 -19.22 19.71 17.52
C ALA A 54 -18.11 18.98 18.30
N LEU A 55 -17.37 19.67 19.17
CA LEU A 55 -16.35 19.07 20.05
C LEU A 55 -16.96 18.08 21.03
N GLU A 56 -18.13 18.40 21.60
CA GLU A 56 -18.89 17.50 22.45
C GLU A 56 -19.31 16.26 21.69
N HIS A 57 -19.82 16.42 20.45
CA HIS A 57 -20.23 15.30 19.61
C HIS A 57 -19.07 14.37 19.25
N VAL A 58 -17.95 14.93 18.74
CA VAL A 58 -16.74 14.16 18.39
C VAL A 58 -16.19 13.40 19.60
N GLN A 59 -16.28 13.97 20.80
CA GLN A 59 -15.88 13.27 22.03
C GLN A 59 -16.90 12.24 22.48
N HIS A 60 -18.20 12.54 22.38
CA HIS A 60 -19.29 11.66 22.77
C HIS A 60 -19.35 10.39 21.92
N CYS A 61 -19.12 10.51 20.61
CA CYS A 61 -19.06 9.36 19.72
C CYS A 61 -17.72 8.59 19.80
N GLY A 62 -16.77 9.06 20.61
CA GLY A 62 -15.48 8.41 20.84
C GLY A 62 -14.41 8.68 19.79
N ALA A 63 -14.69 9.54 18.80
CA ALA A 63 -13.76 9.82 17.70
C ALA A 63 -12.47 10.51 18.15
N ALA A 64 -12.54 11.36 19.18
CA ALA A 64 -11.36 11.93 19.81
C ALA A 64 -11.59 12.20 21.29
N ARG A 65 -10.52 12.34 22.06
CA ARG A 65 -10.58 12.82 23.44
C ARG A 65 -9.58 13.95 23.64
N LEU A 66 -10.06 15.05 24.22
CA LEU A 66 -9.24 16.20 24.54
C LEU A 66 -9.04 16.32 26.04
N ALA A 67 -7.84 16.68 26.47
CA ALA A 67 -7.55 17.03 27.85
C ALA A 67 -7.33 18.54 27.98
N THR A 68 -8.20 19.21 28.75
CA THR A 68 -8.05 20.64 29.05
C THR A 68 -6.92 20.85 30.06
N ARG A 69 -5.97 21.72 29.74
CA ARG A 69 -4.86 22.12 30.63
C ARG A 69 -4.96 23.60 31.03
N GLY A 70 -6.17 24.06 31.37
CA GLY A 70 -6.43 25.44 31.78
C GLY A 70 -5.93 26.47 30.76
N ARG A 71 -5.09 27.43 31.18
CA ARG A 71 -4.50 28.46 30.31
C ARG A 71 -3.63 27.90 29.17
N LEU A 72 -3.17 26.66 29.27
CA LEU A 72 -2.37 26.00 28.25
C LEU A 72 -3.20 25.44 27.09
N GLY A 73 -4.53 25.61 27.11
CA GLY A 73 -5.43 25.12 26.07
C GLY A 73 -5.73 23.63 26.20
N SER A 74 -6.20 23.03 25.12
CA SER A 74 -6.55 21.60 25.06
C SER A 74 -5.48 20.82 24.30
N VAL A 75 -5.32 19.55 24.66
CA VAL A 75 -4.37 18.61 24.04
C VAL A 75 -5.14 17.38 23.55
N LEU A 76 -4.85 16.91 22.35
CA LEU A 76 -5.39 15.66 21.82
C LEU A 76 -4.73 14.47 22.54
N VAL A 77 -5.49 13.70 23.31
CA VAL A 77 -4.96 12.59 24.13
C VAL A 77 -5.42 11.21 23.68
N ALA A 78 -6.43 11.13 22.82
CA ALA A 78 -6.81 9.92 22.10
C ALA A 78 -7.52 10.32 20.80
N ALA A 79 -7.38 9.50 19.76
CA ALA A 79 -8.05 9.67 18.48
C ALA A 79 -8.36 8.29 17.89
N ASP A 80 -9.62 8.04 17.56
CA ASP A 80 -10.03 6.92 16.73
C ASP A 80 -9.96 7.40 15.27
N ARG A 81 -8.83 7.15 14.61
CA ARG A 81 -8.61 7.61 13.24
C ARG A 81 -9.56 7.01 12.22
N PRO A 82 -9.90 5.70 12.28
CA PRO A 82 -10.96 5.15 11.45
C PRO A 82 -12.27 5.94 11.55
N LEU A 83 -12.72 6.26 12.76
CA LEU A 83 -13.95 7.00 12.98
C LEU A 83 -13.82 8.47 12.52
N LEU A 84 -12.72 9.15 12.83
CA LEU A 84 -12.45 10.51 12.36
C LEU A 84 -12.41 10.58 10.82
N TRP A 85 -11.78 9.61 10.15
CA TRP A 85 -11.77 9.51 8.70
C TRP A 85 -13.18 9.38 8.13
N ARG A 86 -13.99 8.48 8.71
CA ARG A 86 -15.38 8.27 8.27
C ARG A 86 -16.21 9.55 8.39
N ILE A 87 -16.06 10.31 9.48
CA ILE A 87 -16.75 11.58 9.69
C ILE A 87 -16.23 12.65 8.71
N ALA A 88 -14.91 12.80 8.60
CA ALA A 88 -14.26 13.89 7.87
C ALA A 88 -14.29 13.72 6.35
N ARG A 89 -14.17 12.48 5.86
CA ARG A 89 -14.02 12.19 4.42
C ARG A 89 -15.28 11.56 3.82
N GLN A 90 -16.14 10.94 4.62
CA GLN A 90 -17.42 10.33 4.19
C GLN A 90 -17.26 9.36 3.00
N ARG A 91 -16.12 8.66 2.94
CA ARG A 91 -15.79 7.66 1.94
C ARG A 91 -14.79 6.65 2.51
N PRO A 92 -14.69 5.45 1.93
CA PRO A 92 -13.61 4.52 2.26
C PRO A 92 -12.23 5.13 1.99
N VAL A 93 -11.23 4.59 2.68
CA VAL A 93 -9.81 4.79 2.34
C VAL A 93 -9.55 4.07 1.03
N ARG A 94 -8.91 4.73 0.06
CA ARG A 94 -8.66 4.17 -1.28
C ARG A 94 -7.22 3.75 -1.40
N ALA A 95 -7.00 2.49 -1.75
CA ALA A 95 -5.68 1.91 -1.90
C ALA A 95 -5.47 1.34 -3.31
N LEU A 96 -4.25 1.49 -3.84
CA LEU A 96 -3.82 0.72 -5.00
C LEU A 96 -2.69 -0.23 -4.62
N VAL A 97 -2.94 -1.52 -4.83
CA VAL A 97 -2.01 -2.60 -4.50
C VAL A 97 -1.59 -3.36 -5.78
N PRO A 98 -0.44 -4.06 -5.78
CA PRO A 98 -0.05 -4.90 -6.92
C PRO A 98 -1.09 -5.96 -7.23
N LEU A 99 -1.24 -6.31 -8.52
CA LEU A 99 -2.06 -7.47 -8.93
C LEU A 99 -1.59 -8.74 -8.19
N PRO A 100 -2.51 -9.59 -7.69
CA PRO A 100 -2.18 -10.75 -6.87
C PRO A 100 -1.80 -11.95 -7.75
N TYR A 101 -0.88 -11.75 -8.71
CA TYR A 101 -0.43 -12.81 -9.64
C TYR A 101 0.45 -13.86 -8.96
N SER A 102 0.96 -13.57 -7.76
CA SER A 102 1.71 -14.50 -6.92
C SER A 102 0.99 -14.77 -5.62
N ARG A 103 1.27 -15.92 -5.02
CA ARG A 103 0.74 -16.25 -3.69
C ARG A 103 1.29 -15.29 -2.62
N ARG A 104 2.52 -14.78 -2.81
CA ARG A 104 3.12 -13.74 -1.97
C ARG A 104 2.34 -12.43 -1.98
N LEU A 105 1.99 -11.92 -3.15
CA LEU A 105 1.22 -10.69 -3.29
C LEU A 105 -0.23 -10.88 -2.82
N ALA A 106 -0.81 -12.05 -3.07
CA ALA A 106 -2.12 -12.41 -2.51
C ALA A 106 -2.08 -12.45 -0.96
N GLY A 107 -1.02 -13.00 -0.37
CA GLY A 107 -0.81 -13.02 1.07
C GLY A 107 -0.61 -11.62 1.66
N LEU A 108 0.13 -10.75 0.97
CA LEU A 108 0.29 -9.35 1.34
C LEU A 108 -1.06 -8.62 1.37
N ALA A 109 -1.83 -8.71 0.28
CA ALA A 109 -3.16 -8.11 0.18
C ALA A 109 -4.11 -8.64 1.26
N THR A 110 -4.03 -9.95 1.57
CA THR A 110 -4.81 -10.58 2.65
C THR A 110 -4.46 -9.98 4.00
N GLY A 111 -3.17 -9.84 4.32
CA GLY A 111 -2.71 -9.26 5.58
C GLY A 111 -3.24 -7.85 5.79
N ILE A 112 -3.15 -7.01 4.75
CA ILE A 112 -3.67 -5.64 4.76
C ILE A 112 -5.18 -5.61 4.99
N ARG A 113 -5.95 -6.40 4.24
CA ARG A 113 -7.40 -6.39 4.36
C ARG A 113 -7.85 -6.81 5.76
N VAL A 114 -7.21 -7.83 6.33
CA VAL A 114 -7.47 -8.27 7.71
C VAL A 114 -7.16 -7.18 8.72
N GLN A 115 -6.10 -6.37 8.53
CA GLN A 115 -5.83 -5.22 9.40
C GLN A 115 -6.94 -4.16 9.32
N PHE A 116 -7.37 -3.78 8.13
CA PHE A 116 -8.48 -2.83 7.97
C PHE A 116 -9.79 -3.35 8.57
N GLU A 117 -10.11 -4.63 8.37
CA GLU A 117 -11.29 -5.27 8.95
C GLU A 117 -11.23 -5.31 10.49
N ALA A 118 -10.08 -5.64 11.07
CA ALA A 118 -9.89 -5.67 12.53
C ALA A 118 -10.12 -4.29 13.18
N HIS A 119 -9.76 -3.22 12.45
CA HIS A 119 -9.96 -1.84 12.88
C HIS A 119 -11.30 -1.24 12.44
N ARG A 120 -12.17 -2.01 11.78
CA ARG A 120 -13.48 -1.57 11.24
C ARG A 120 -13.36 -0.34 10.34
N THR A 121 -12.29 -0.29 9.56
CA THR A 121 -11.99 0.80 8.63
C THR A 121 -12.44 0.41 7.23
N ASP A 122 -13.33 1.21 6.64
CA ASP A 122 -13.79 0.98 5.27
C ASP A 122 -12.65 1.19 4.27
N LEU A 123 -12.35 0.15 3.47
CA LEU A 123 -11.25 0.12 2.51
C LEU A 123 -11.78 -0.17 1.10
N ASP A 124 -11.53 0.74 0.16
CA ASP A 124 -11.65 0.52 -1.28
C ASP A 124 -10.26 0.15 -1.81
N MET A 125 -9.92 -1.13 -1.68
CA MET A 125 -8.67 -1.70 -2.18
C MET A 125 -8.84 -2.16 -3.61
N ARG A 126 -8.05 -1.58 -4.53
CA ARG A 126 -8.06 -1.95 -5.95
C ARG A 126 -6.69 -2.42 -6.41
N TYR A 127 -6.71 -3.29 -7.40
CA TYR A 127 -5.51 -3.89 -7.97
C TYR A 127 -5.09 -3.16 -9.24
N LEU A 128 -3.83 -2.77 -9.33
CA LEU A 128 -3.27 -2.14 -10.53
C LEU A 128 -1.85 -2.62 -10.76
N GLY A 129 -1.59 -3.16 -11.95
CA GLY A 129 -0.24 -3.57 -12.39
C GLY A 129 0.70 -2.38 -12.60
N GLY A 130 2.00 -2.61 -12.41
CA GLY A 130 3.05 -1.60 -12.61
C GLY A 130 3.17 -0.57 -11.49
N ALA A 131 4.33 -0.52 -10.83
CA ALA A 131 4.62 0.50 -9.82
C ALA A 131 4.50 1.95 -10.35
N PRO A 132 4.95 2.28 -11.59
CA PRO A 132 4.76 3.63 -12.14
C PRO A 132 3.29 4.05 -12.21
N ALA A 133 2.39 3.16 -12.63
CA ALA A 133 0.96 3.47 -12.77
C ALA A 133 0.31 3.73 -11.41
N ARG A 134 0.68 2.97 -10.37
CA ARG A 134 0.21 3.20 -8.99
C ARG A 134 0.72 4.52 -8.43
N LEU A 135 2.02 4.81 -8.57
CA LEU A 135 2.60 6.07 -8.10
C LEU A 135 2.03 7.29 -8.84
N ALA A 136 1.77 7.19 -10.14
CA ALA A 136 1.07 8.23 -10.89
C ALA A 136 -0.37 8.44 -10.42
N ALA A 137 -1.07 7.37 -10.03
CA ALA A 137 -2.42 7.46 -9.46
C ALA A 137 -2.43 8.14 -8.08
N LEU A 138 -1.41 7.89 -7.26
CA LEU A 138 -1.20 8.57 -5.98
C LEU A 138 -0.96 10.07 -6.19
N ALA A 139 -0.06 10.43 -7.12
CA ALA A 139 0.27 11.81 -7.43
C ALA A 139 -0.93 12.60 -8.00
N THR A 140 -1.90 11.92 -8.62
CA THR A 140 -3.12 12.50 -9.20
C THR A 140 -4.36 12.31 -8.30
N GLU A 141 -4.15 12.01 -7.02
CA GLU A 141 -5.21 11.91 -5.99
C GLU A 141 -6.32 10.88 -6.24
N ARG A 142 -6.05 9.91 -7.13
CA ARG A 142 -6.98 8.81 -7.45
C ARG A 142 -7.03 7.75 -6.35
N CYS A 143 -6.06 7.76 -5.44
CA CYS A 143 -6.00 6.93 -4.25
C CYS A 143 -5.33 7.70 -3.10
N ASP A 144 -5.45 7.21 -1.88
CA ASP A 144 -4.86 7.83 -0.68
C ASP A 144 -3.47 7.25 -0.37
N TRP A 145 -3.24 6.00 -0.75
CA TRP A 145 -1.96 5.31 -0.58
C TRP A 145 -1.80 4.16 -1.57
N VAL A 146 -0.56 3.72 -1.75
CA VAL A 146 -0.20 2.61 -2.64
C VAL A 146 0.82 1.67 -2.03
N ILE A 147 0.90 0.46 -2.58
CA ILE A 147 2.00 -0.47 -2.34
C ILE A 147 2.88 -0.61 -3.57
N VAL A 148 4.18 -0.46 -3.36
CA VAL A 148 5.23 -0.69 -4.36
C VAL A 148 6.41 -1.37 -3.67
N SER A 149 7.35 -1.90 -4.44
CA SER A 149 8.64 -2.26 -3.87
C SER A 149 9.44 -0.99 -3.52
N ARG A 150 10.34 -1.10 -2.55
CA ARG A 150 11.27 -0.01 -2.24
C ARG A 150 12.15 0.32 -3.44
N HIS A 151 12.63 -0.71 -4.16
CA HIS A 151 13.44 -0.50 -5.35
C HIS A 151 12.70 0.29 -6.43
N ALA A 152 11.45 -0.05 -6.76
CA ALA A 152 10.69 0.68 -7.77
C ALA A 152 10.45 2.13 -7.37
N PHE A 153 10.12 2.40 -6.11
CA PHE A 153 9.95 3.76 -5.59
C PHE A 153 11.22 4.60 -5.74
N GLU A 154 12.36 4.06 -5.31
CA GLU A 154 13.68 4.70 -5.41
C GLU A 154 14.11 4.90 -6.87
N ARG A 155 13.97 3.87 -7.72
CA ARG A 155 14.37 3.89 -9.13
C ARG A 155 13.56 4.88 -9.96
N ILE A 156 12.26 5.04 -9.66
CA ILE A 156 11.40 6.03 -10.32
C ILE A 156 11.72 7.45 -9.83
N GLY A 157 12.28 7.60 -8.62
CA GLY A 157 12.47 8.90 -7.99
C GLY A 157 11.14 9.56 -7.63
N ALA A 158 10.14 8.75 -7.24
CA ALA A 158 8.80 9.25 -6.95
C ALA A 158 8.78 10.09 -5.67
N VAL A 159 7.90 11.10 -5.64
CA VAL A 159 7.69 11.95 -4.46
C VAL A 159 6.53 11.37 -3.66
N GLY A 160 6.80 10.99 -2.41
CA GLY A 160 5.83 10.39 -1.50
C GLY A 160 6.44 10.13 -0.13
N ASP A 161 5.59 9.97 0.88
CA ASP A 161 6.03 9.61 2.23
C ASP A 161 5.90 8.10 2.41
N VAL A 162 7.00 7.46 2.82
CA VAL A 162 7.00 6.03 3.17
C VAL A 162 6.54 5.89 4.61
N VAL A 163 5.34 5.34 4.81
CA VAL A 163 4.73 5.22 6.15
C VAL A 163 4.97 3.86 6.79
N LEU A 164 5.27 2.83 5.97
CA LEU A 164 5.56 1.49 6.44
C LEU A 164 6.51 0.78 5.47
N ASN A 165 7.50 0.06 6.00
CA ASN A 165 8.29 -0.93 5.25
C ASN A 165 8.00 -2.31 5.86
N LEU A 166 7.59 -3.25 5.00
CA LEU A 166 7.20 -4.60 5.39
C LEU A 166 8.38 -5.60 5.37
N GLY A 167 9.58 -5.13 5.04
CA GLY A 167 10.82 -5.90 5.12
C GLY A 167 11.03 -6.86 3.94
N ALA A 168 12.18 -7.52 3.95
CA ALA A 168 12.59 -8.41 2.86
C ALA A 168 11.60 -9.57 2.65
N GLY A 169 11.38 -9.91 1.38
CA GLY A 169 10.43 -10.94 0.99
C GLY A 169 8.95 -10.53 1.10
N SER A 170 8.61 -9.28 1.40
CA SER A 170 7.20 -8.87 1.42
C SER A 170 6.64 -8.53 0.04
N ALA A 171 7.46 -8.06 -0.91
CA ALA A 171 7.06 -7.74 -2.28
C ALA A 171 7.25 -8.91 -3.25
N LEU A 172 8.51 -9.19 -3.61
CA LEU A 172 8.89 -10.24 -4.54
C LEU A 172 9.68 -11.35 -3.83
N GLY A 173 9.48 -12.58 -4.30
CA GLY A 173 10.25 -13.74 -3.87
C GLY A 173 11.64 -13.78 -4.50
N GLU A 174 12.35 -14.88 -4.28
CA GLU A 174 13.66 -15.07 -4.90
C GLU A 174 13.54 -15.21 -6.42
N PRO A 175 14.27 -14.39 -7.21
CA PRO A 175 14.23 -14.47 -8.66
C PRO A 175 15.01 -15.69 -9.17
N VAL A 176 14.46 -16.33 -10.20
CA VAL A 176 15.12 -17.38 -10.99
C VAL A 176 15.09 -17.01 -12.47
N LEU A 177 16.13 -17.40 -13.19
CA LEU A 177 16.14 -17.35 -14.65
C LEU A 177 15.45 -18.59 -15.18
N VAL A 178 14.32 -18.42 -15.87
CA VAL A 178 13.60 -19.52 -16.51
C VAL A 178 14.00 -19.55 -17.98
N LEU A 179 14.61 -20.67 -18.40
CA LEU A 179 14.98 -20.95 -19.78
C LEU A 179 13.93 -21.85 -20.45
N ARG A 180 13.60 -21.54 -21.70
CA ARG A 180 12.77 -22.37 -22.57
C ARG A 180 13.37 -23.77 -22.77
N ARG A 181 12.50 -24.75 -23.02
CA ARG A 181 12.90 -26.11 -23.41
C ARG A 181 13.91 -26.12 -24.56
N GLY A 182 15.00 -26.89 -24.36
CA GLY A 182 16.08 -27.05 -25.34
C GLY A 182 17.24 -26.07 -25.15
N ILE A 183 17.15 -25.14 -24.21
CA ILE A 183 18.23 -24.21 -23.86
C ILE A 183 18.83 -24.62 -22.51
N SER A 184 20.14 -24.84 -22.50
CA SER A 184 20.85 -25.34 -21.31
C SER A 184 21.43 -24.25 -20.42
N ALA A 185 21.74 -23.09 -20.98
CA ALA A 185 22.36 -21.95 -20.29
C ALA A 185 21.99 -20.64 -21.00
N LEU A 186 22.11 -19.53 -20.27
CA LEU A 186 22.06 -18.21 -20.87
C LEU A 186 23.24 -18.04 -21.84
N GLY A 187 23.00 -17.35 -22.95
CA GLY A 187 24.01 -17.08 -23.97
C GLY A 187 23.63 -15.88 -24.82
N ASP A 188 24.56 -15.47 -25.68
CA ASP A 188 24.35 -14.33 -26.58
C ASP A 188 23.26 -14.64 -27.62
N GLY A 189 22.54 -13.60 -28.04
CA GLY A 189 21.47 -13.68 -29.03
C GLY A 189 20.14 -14.27 -28.54
N LEU A 190 20.05 -14.72 -27.28
CA LEU A 190 18.79 -15.21 -26.73
C LEU A 190 17.78 -14.08 -26.55
N ARG A 191 16.50 -14.37 -26.87
CA ARG A 191 15.39 -13.43 -26.66
C ARG A 191 14.94 -13.49 -25.20
N VAL A 192 15.21 -12.44 -24.43
CA VAL A 192 14.87 -12.38 -23.01
C VAL A 192 13.65 -11.51 -22.81
N GLY A 193 12.59 -12.09 -22.23
CA GLY A 193 11.37 -11.37 -21.90
C GLY A 193 11.59 -10.40 -20.74
N VAL A 194 11.20 -9.13 -20.93
CA VAL A 194 11.31 -8.03 -19.96
C VAL A 194 9.95 -7.35 -19.78
N ASP A 195 9.45 -7.31 -18.54
CA ASP A 195 8.29 -6.48 -18.19
C ASP A 195 8.71 -5.02 -18.05
N VAL A 196 8.44 -4.25 -19.10
CA VAL A 196 8.79 -2.82 -19.20
C VAL A 196 8.02 -1.94 -18.21
N HIS A 197 6.95 -2.45 -17.60
CA HIS A 197 6.16 -1.75 -16.59
C HIS A 197 6.60 -2.09 -15.16
N SER A 198 7.56 -3.00 -14.99
CA SER A 198 8.12 -3.41 -13.71
C SER A 198 9.60 -3.03 -13.60
N PRO A 199 9.94 -1.93 -12.90
CA PRO A 199 11.34 -1.58 -12.63
C PRO A 199 12.11 -2.68 -11.89
N ASP A 200 11.41 -3.46 -11.06
CA ASP A 200 11.99 -4.60 -10.34
C ASP A 200 12.36 -5.74 -11.30
N HIS A 201 11.45 -6.11 -12.21
CA HIS A 201 11.72 -7.16 -13.20
C HIS A 201 12.85 -6.77 -14.12
N GLN A 202 12.88 -5.51 -14.57
CA GLN A 202 14.00 -4.96 -15.35
C GLN A 202 15.34 -5.09 -14.60
N ALA A 203 15.41 -4.69 -13.33
CA ALA A 203 16.63 -4.83 -12.54
C ALA A 203 17.08 -6.28 -12.38
N GLN A 204 16.14 -7.21 -12.17
CA GLN A 204 16.45 -8.63 -12.03
C GLN A 204 16.90 -9.25 -13.36
N VAL A 205 16.29 -8.86 -14.49
CA VAL A 205 16.72 -9.30 -15.84
C VAL A 205 18.10 -8.75 -16.16
N GLU A 206 18.35 -7.45 -15.92
CA GLU A 206 19.64 -6.80 -16.09
C GLU A 206 20.74 -7.53 -15.28
N ALA A 207 20.43 -7.91 -14.03
CA ALA A 207 21.34 -8.68 -13.19
C ALA A 207 21.62 -10.08 -13.76
N ALA A 208 20.57 -10.80 -14.19
CA ALA A 208 20.68 -12.15 -14.73
C ALA A 208 21.44 -12.19 -16.07
N CYS A 209 21.28 -11.16 -16.89
CA CYS A 209 21.85 -11.10 -18.24
C CYS A 209 23.24 -10.44 -18.29
N ARG A 210 23.82 -10.09 -17.15
CA ARG A 210 25.12 -9.43 -17.09
C ARG A 210 26.19 -10.29 -17.78
N GLY A 211 26.90 -9.68 -18.73
CA GLY A 211 27.94 -10.36 -19.50
C GLY A 211 27.45 -11.12 -20.74
N HIS A 212 26.16 -11.04 -21.06
CA HIS A 212 25.57 -11.64 -22.25
C HIS A 212 24.89 -10.60 -23.14
N ALA A 213 25.11 -10.69 -24.45
CA ALA A 213 24.47 -9.84 -25.46
C ALA A 213 23.09 -10.42 -25.83
N VAL A 214 22.10 -10.22 -24.96
CA VAL A 214 20.73 -10.72 -25.16
C VAL A 214 19.86 -9.77 -25.99
N ILE A 215 18.78 -10.28 -26.56
CA ILE A 215 17.75 -9.51 -27.29
C ILE A 215 16.57 -9.29 -26.33
N PRO A 216 16.36 -8.08 -25.78
CA PRO A 216 15.23 -7.82 -24.90
C PRO A 216 13.92 -7.82 -25.70
N ILE A 217 12.93 -8.59 -25.25
CA ILE A 217 11.57 -8.63 -25.79
C ILE A 217 10.63 -8.09 -24.73
N ALA A 218 9.89 -7.02 -25.03
CA ALA A 218 8.89 -6.49 -24.11
C ALA A 218 7.75 -7.50 -23.92
N ILE A 219 7.41 -7.81 -22.67
CA ILE A 219 6.35 -8.74 -22.32
C ILE A 219 5.45 -8.18 -21.22
N ASP A 220 4.25 -8.77 -21.08
CA ASP A 220 3.51 -8.75 -19.83
C ASP A 220 4.02 -9.92 -18.98
N TYR A 221 4.40 -9.65 -17.71
CA TYR A 221 4.87 -10.69 -16.79
C TYR A 221 3.90 -11.87 -16.75
N ALA A 222 2.58 -11.63 -16.66
CA ALA A 222 1.59 -12.71 -16.59
C ALA A 222 1.57 -13.62 -17.84
N ARG A 223 2.06 -13.13 -18.98
CA ARG A 223 2.16 -13.90 -20.23
C ARG A 223 3.49 -14.64 -20.39
N GLY A 224 4.48 -14.39 -19.53
CA GLY A 224 5.81 -15.00 -19.58
C GLY A 224 5.79 -16.52 -19.82
N PRO A 225 4.99 -17.30 -19.08
CA PRO A 225 4.90 -18.74 -19.26
C PRO A 225 4.45 -19.18 -20.67
N ALA A 226 3.42 -18.54 -21.21
CA ALA A 226 2.92 -18.82 -22.55
C ALA A 226 3.95 -18.45 -23.63
N LEU A 227 4.66 -17.33 -23.44
CA LEU A 227 5.69 -16.84 -24.37
C LEU A 227 6.97 -17.71 -24.34
N LEU A 228 7.29 -18.35 -23.22
CA LEU A 228 8.34 -19.36 -23.14
C LEU A 228 7.92 -20.64 -23.87
N HIS A 229 6.65 -21.05 -23.69
CA HIS A 229 6.11 -22.27 -24.29
C HIS A 229 6.04 -22.18 -25.82
N ASP A 230 5.53 -21.08 -26.37
CA ASP A 230 5.39 -20.87 -27.81
C ASP A 230 6.73 -20.51 -28.49
N GLY A 231 7.78 -20.23 -27.71
CA GLY A 231 9.10 -19.87 -28.22
C GLY A 231 9.18 -18.44 -28.74
N THR A 232 8.30 -17.54 -28.32
CA THR A 232 8.43 -16.09 -28.55
C THR A 232 9.62 -15.51 -27.78
N ILE A 233 9.84 -16.01 -26.57
CA ILE A 233 11.02 -15.71 -25.75
C ILE A 233 11.77 -17.01 -25.41
N ASP A 234 13.07 -16.87 -25.22
CA ASP A 234 13.98 -17.96 -24.87
C ASP A 234 14.27 -18.01 -23.36
N ALA A 235 14.14 -16.87 -22.67
CA ALA A 235 14.30 -16.79 -21.23
C ALA A 235 13.49 -15.63 -20.61
N THR A 236 13.23 -15.67 -19.31
CA THR A 236 12.80 -14.50 -18.52
C THR A 236 13.08 -14.73 -17.03
N ILE A 237 12.90 -13.69 -16.21
CA ILE A 237 12.93 -13.82 -14.75
C ILE A 237 11.54 -14.14 -14.21
N TRP A 238 11.51 -15.06 -13.24
CA TRP A 238 10.32 -15.43 -12.50
C TRP A 238 10.60 -15.52 -11.00
N SER A 239 9.55 -15.47 -10.17
CA SER A 239 9.68 -15.77 -8.74
C SER A 239 9.69 -17.28 -8.51
N HIS A 240 10.70 -17.80 -7.80
CA HIS A 240 10.92 -19.24 -7.60
C HIS A 240 9.67 -19.99 -7.10
N GLU A 241 8.99 -19.40 -6.12
CA GLU A 241 7.80 -19.96 -5.49
C GLU A 241 6.53 -19.94 -6.36
N ASP A 242 6.50 -19.13 -7.41
CA ASP A 242 5.34 -18.94 -8.28
C ASP A 242 5.54 -19.56 -9.66
N ILE A 243 6.58 -20.38 -9.86
CA ILE A 243 6.81 -21.06 -11.14
C ILE A 243 5.59 -21.94 -11.43
N PRO A 244 4.88 -21.70 -12.55
CA PRO A 244 3.73 -22.53 -12.91
C PRO A 244 4.13 -23.99 -13.10
N ALA A 245 3.32 -24.91 -12.55
CA ALA A 245 3.56 -26.35 -12.65
C ALA A 245 3.51 -26.85 -14.11
N ASP A 246 2.85 -26.10 -14.99
CA ASP A 246 2.61 -26.37 -16.40
C ASP A 246 3.62 -25.67 -17.33
N LEU A 247 4.89 -25.55 -16.90
CA LEU A 247 6.02 -25.18 -17.75
C LEU A 247 6.91 -26.39 -18.08
N PRO A 248 6.43 -27.41 -18.83
CA PRO A 248 7.12 -28.68 -18.96
C PRO A 248 8.36 -28.51 -19.83
N GLY A 249 9.51 -28.93 -19.29
CA GLY A 249 10.79 -28.87 -19.99
C GLY A 249 11.46 -27.49 -19.96
N CYS A 250 10.86 -26.48 -19.35
CA CYS A 250 11.59 -25.26 -18.99
C CYS A 250 12.54 -25.56 -17.82
N ARG A 251 13.65 -24.82 -17.75
CA ARG A 251 14.65 -24.95 -16.70
C ARG A 251 14.72 -23.67 -15.89
N ALA A 252 14.50 -23.74 -14.59
CA ALA A 252 14.77 -22.65 -13.67
C ALA A 252 16.22 -22.74 -13.18
N ILE A 253 16.97 -21.64 -13.31
CA ILE A 253 18.35 -21.49 -12.85
C ILE A 253 18.34 -20.41 -11.75
N PRO A 254 18.76 -20.73 -10.52
CA PRO A 254 18.93 -19.74 -9.47
C PRO A 254 19.94 -18.67 -9.88
N LEU A 255 19.63 -17.41 -9.57
CA LEU A 255 20.60 -16.33 -9.69
C LEU A 255 21.56 -16.37 -8.50
N ALA A 256 22.78 -15.86 -8.68
CA ALA A 256 23.73 -15.73 -7.57
C ALA A 256 23.15 -14.79 -6.49
N PRO A 257 23.08 -15.19 -5.21
CA PRO A 257 22.54 -14.35 -4.15
C PRO A 257 23.20 -12.96 -4.11
N GLY A 258 22.39 -11.91 -3.98
CA GLY A 258 22.87 -10.52 -3.95
C GLY A 258 23.26 -9.93 -5.31
N SER A 259 23.05 -10.65 -6.43
CA SER A 259 23.31 -10.13 -7.78
C SER A 259 22.26 -9.11 -8.26
N TRP A 260 21.09 -9.08 -7.62
CA TRP A 260 19.99 -8.13 -7.83
C TRP A 260 19.77 -7.24 -6.61
N PRO A 261 19.08 -6.08 -6.74
CA PRO A 261 18.84 -5.20 -5.60
C PRO A 261 17.92 -5.83 -4.55
N ALA A 262 18.37 -5.92 -3.30
CA ALA A 262 17.58 -6.47 -2.18
C ALA A 262 16.24 -5.73 -1.98
N ALA A 263 16.24 -4.42 -2.28
CA ALA A 263 15.07 -3.54 -2.23
C ALA A 263 13.90 -3.98 -3.13
N THR A 264 14.14 -4.85 -4.13
CA THR A 264 13.06 -5.43 -4.97
C THR A 264 12.16 -6.37 -4.17
N SER A 265 12.67 -6.94 -3.07
CA SER A 265 11.93 -7.85 -2.20
C SER A 265 11.15 -7.13 -1.09
N GLU A 266 11.37 -5.84 -0.88
CA GLU A 266 10.77 -5.07 0.21
C GLU A 266 9.56 -4.30 -0.27
N ALA A 267 8.36 -4.65 0.21
CA ALA A 267 7.14 -3.86 -0.01
C ALA A 267 7.10 -2.68 0.95
N ILE A 268 6.73 -1.52 0.40
CA ILE A 268 6.52 -0.29 1.16
C ILE A 268 5.11 0.25 0.93
N VAL A 269 4.57 0.90 1.95
CA VAL A 269 3.31 1.65 1.88
C VAL A 269 3.67 3.13 1.71
N VAL A 270 3.12 3.75 0.67
CA VAL A 270 3.46 5.13 0.28
C VAL A 270 2.20 5.97 0.25
N THR A 271 2.24 7.14 0.90
CA THR A 271 1.20 8.18 0.84
C THR A 271 1.70 9.37 0.04
N ARG A 272 0.79 10.30 -0.28
CA ARG A 272 1.20 11.60 -0.82
C ARG A 272 2.06 12.35 0.21
N PRO A 273 3.01 13.19 -0.25
CA PRO A 273 3.83 14.01 0.63
C PRO A 273 2.95 14.91 1.52
N GLY A 274 3.18 14.88 2.82
CA GLY A 274 2.48 15.72 3.80
C GLY A 274 1.01 15.31 4.06
N ASP A 275 0.53 14.18 3.53
CA ASP A 275 -0.82 13.67 3.82
C ASP A 275 -0.87 13.04 5.22
N GLN A 276 -0.81 13.89 6.24
CA GLN A 276 -0.70 13.50 7.64
C GLN A 276 -1.94 12.75 8.13
N ALA A 277 -3.12 13.05 7.58
CA ALA A 277 -4.34 12.31 7.84
C ALA A 277 -4.21 10.84 7.44
N CYS A 278 -3.77 10.58 6.21
CA CYS A 278 -3.57 9.22 5.70
C CYS A 278 -2.44 8.51 6.47
N ALA A 279 -1.31 9.18 6.67
CA ALA A 279 -0.16 8.60 7.36
C ALA A 279 -0.48 8.16 8.80
N LEU A 280 -1.16 9.01 9.58
CA LEU A 280 -1.53 8.67 10.96
C LEU A 280 -2.62 7.59 11.02
N LEU A 281 -3.59 7.60 10.09
CA LEU A 281 -4.57 6.51 9.99
C LEU A 281 -3.88 5.17 9.72
N LEU A 282 -2.95 5.13 8.76
CA LEU A 282 -2.23 3.91 8.41
C LEU A 282 -1.33 3.43 9.55
N ALA A 283 -0.71 4.34 10.30
CA ALA A 283 0.06 3.99 11.50
C ALA A 283 -0.79 3.35 12.60
N ASP A 284 -2.06 3.76 12.74
CA ASP A 284 -3.00 3.18 13.71
C ASP A 284 -3.60 1.85 13.24
N VAL A 285 -3.70 1.62 11.93
CA VAL A 285 -4.39 0.46 11.33
C VAL A 285 -3.43 -0.66 10.93
N LEU A 286 -2.23 -0.35 10.46
CA LEU A 286 -1.32 -1.33 9.88
C LEU A 286 -0.21 -1.75 10.86
N ASP A 287 -0.22 -3.02 11.26
CA ASP A 287 0.90 -3.66 11.94
C ASP A 287 1.73 -4.49 10.94
N ALA A 288 2.97 -4.07 10.69
CA ALA A 288 3.89 -4.76 9.77
C ALA A 288 4.13 -6.22 10.16
N ALA A 289 4.34 -6.52 11.43
CA ALA A 289 4.61 -7.87 11.90
C ALA A 289 3.39 -8.77 11.68
N ARG A 290 2.18 -8.25 11.93
CA ARG A 290 0.95 -8.99 11.71
C ARG A 290 0.67 -9.24 10.22
N ILE A 291 0.90 -8.23 9.36
CA ILE A 291 0.75 -8.37 7.90
C ILE A 291 1.70 -9.45 7.37
N VAL A 292 2.99 -9.38 7.76
CA VAL A 292 3.99 -10.37 7.34
C VAL A 292 3.63 -11.76 7.88
N GLN A 293 3.18 -11.88 9.12
CA GLN A 293 2.73 -13.17 9.67
C GLN A 293 1.60 -13.79 8.84
N ILE A 294 0.58 -13.01 8.48
CA ILE A 294 -0.53 -13.48 7.64
C ILE A 294 -0.03 -13.86 6.24
N GLN A 295 0.85 -13.05 5.66
CA GLN A 295 1.47 -13.36 4.37
C GLN A 295 2.21 -14.71 4.41
N GLN A 296 2.99 -14.97 5.46
CA GLN A 296 3.68 -16.25 5.62
C GLN A 296 2.71 -17.43 5.78
N ALA A 297 1.63 -17.27 6.56
CA ALA A 297 0.61 -18.31 6.69
C ALA A 297 -0.08 -18.61 5.34
N VAL A 298 -0.31 -17.58 4.50
CA VAL A 298 -0.83 -17.78 3.15
C VAL A 298 0.19 -18.54 2.28
N LEU A 299 1.47 -18.14 2.30
CA LEU A 299 2.54 -18.82 1.57
C LEU A 299 2.72 -20.29 1.99
N ALA A 300 2.58 -20.58 3.29
CA ALA A 300 2.66 -21.93 3.87
C ALA A 300 1.40 -22.78 3.64
N PHE A 301 0.39 -22.27 2.94
CA PHE A 301 -0.91 -22.92 2.72
C PHE A 301 -1.72 -23.20 4.01
N GLU A 302 -1.35 -22.55 5.11
CA GLU A 302 -2.07 -22.62 6.39
C GLU A 302 -3.32 -21.72 6.38
N GLN A 303 -3.31 -20.68 5.54
CA GLN A 303 -4.42 -19.77 5.34
C GLN A 303 -4.72 -19.60 3.84
N ALA A 304 -6.01 -19.56 3.49
CA ALA A 304 -6.43 -19.22 2.13
C ALA A 304 -6.21 -17.72 1.86
N PRO A 305 -5.74 -17.33 0.66
CA PRO A 305 -5.66 -15.93 0.30
C PRO A 305 -7.08 -15.35 0.23
N ALA A 306 -7.23 -14.15 0.74
CA ALA A 306 -8.50 -13.47 0.83
C ALA A 306 -8.24 -11.99 0.50
N HIS A 307 -8.25 -11.69 -0.79
CA HIS A 307 -7.81 -10.42 -1.36
C HIS A 307 -8.95 -9.83 -2.19
#